data_AF-A0A2D5IAU5-F1
#
_entry.id   AF-A0A2D5IAU5-F1
#
_cell.length_a   1.000
_cell.length_b   1.000
_cell.length_c   1.000
_cell.angle_alpha   90.00
_cell.angle_beta   90.00
_cell.angle_gamma   90.00
#
_symmetry.space_group_name_H-M   'P 1'
#
loop_
_entity.id
_entity.type
_entity.pdbx_description
1 polymer ?
#
loop_
_entity_poly.entity_id
_entity_poly.type
_entity_poly.pdbx_seq_one_letter_code
_entity_poly.pdbx_strand_id
1 'polypeptide(L)'
;MSKLKQLSRRDLIKAAGMGALATSFAGCQSVPNPGAGYRRPYSRKPWVAPRVSMDNVIREIVGHRPYRPSGFVVKGEQFDEKLVVHNYGHGGGGISLSWGSSALAVRETLGMTPAKVAVIGGGVMGLTSARLLQDAGWEVTIYTRDMARHTTSSVAGGEWGPYSVHDPSISTHEFKSQIQFAARIAHHAFTTLGGTDYG
;
A
#
# COMPACT_ATOMS: atom_id res chain seq x y z
N MET A 1 -60.33 31.39 52.65
CA MET A 1 -60.59 30.26 51.74
C MET A 1 -60.27 30.70 50.30
N SER A 2 -59.05 30.47 49.81
CA SER A 2 -58.63 30.85 48.46
C SER A 2 -58.98 29.75 47.44
N LYS A 3 -59.70 30.09 46.37
CA LYS A 3 -59.93 29.18 45.24
C LYS A 3 -58.62 28.96 44.48
N LEU A 4 -58.13 27.72 44.43
CA LEU A 4 -57.04 27.30 43.55
C LEU A 4 -57.49 27.43 42.08
N LYS A 5 -56.77 28.20 41.27
CA LYS A 5 -57.01 28.31 39.82
C LYS A 5 -56.71 26.96 39.15
N GLN A 6 -57.70 26.40 38.48
CA GLN A 6 -57.57 25.17 37.70
C GLN A 6 -56.84 25.50 36.38
N LEU A 7 -55.64 24.94 36.19
CA LEU A 7 -54.82 25.17 35.00
C LEU A 7 -55.47 24.50 33.77
N SER A 8 -55.57 25.24 32.67
CA SER A 8 -56.18 24.76 31.43
C SER A 8 -55.21 23.87 30.65
N ARG A 9 -55.73 22.92 29.86
CA ARG A 9 -54.95 22.12 28.89
C ARG A 9 -54.09 23.00 27.96
N ARG A 10 -54.54 24.21 27.63
CA ARG A 10 -53.76 25.18 26.83
C ARG A 10 -52.56 25.75 27.58
N ASP A 11 -52.65 25.91 28.90
CA ASP A 11 -51.54 26.40 29.73
C ASP A 11 -50.46 25.33 29.87
N LEU A 12 -50.86 24.06 29.98
CA LEU A 12 -49.95 22.91 29.96
C LEU A 12 -49.20 22.77 28.62
N ILE A 13 -49.89 22.98 27.49
CA ILE A 13 -49.26 22.92 26.16
C ILE A 13 -48.27 24.08 25.96
N LYS A 14 -48.60 25.28 26.44
CA LYS A 14 -47.68 26.44 26.42
C LYS A 14 -46.45 26.21 27.30
N ALA A 15 -46.61 25.62 28.48
CA ALA A 15 -45.50 25.26 29.36
C ALA A 15 -44.61 24.16 28.75
N ALA A 16 -45.20 23.16 28.07
CA ALA A 16 -44.45 22.12 27.37
C ALA A 16 -43.67 22.67 26.16
N GLY A 17 -44.24 23.63 25.42
CA GLY A 17 -43.57 24.30 24.29
C GLY A 17 -42.36 25.14 24.72
N MET A 18 -42.44 25.79 25.88
CA MET A 18 -41.30 26.54 26.45
C MET A 18 -40.21 25.63 27.04
N GLY A 19 -40.57 24.47 27.58
CA GLY A 19 -39.61 23.49 28.10
C GLY A 19 -38.78 22.79 27.01
N ALA A 20 -39.37 22.53 25.84
CA ALA A 20 -38.68 21.89 24.72
C ALA A 20 -37.72 22.81 23.94
N LEU A 21 -37.93 24.13 24.00
CA LEU A 21 -37.00 25.11 23.43
C LEU A 21 -35.75 25.32 24.31
N ALA A 22 -35.86 25.12 25.63
CA ALA A 22 -34.71 25.24 26.53
C ALA A 22 -33.75 24.03 26.43
N THR A 23 -34.24 22.85 26.05
CA THR A 23 -33.41 21.64 25.91
C THR A 23 -32.80 21.47 24.52
N SER A 24 -33.24 22.22 23.51
CA SER A 24 -32.68 22.17 22.15
C SER A 24 -31.42 23.03 21.95
N PHE A 25 -31.09 23.93 22.89
CA PHE A 25 -29.85 24.72 22.85
C PHE A 25 -28.69 24.16 23.69
N ALA A 26 -28.92 23.10 24.48
CA ALA A 26 -27.84 22.43 25.23
C ALA A 26 -27.08 21.38 24.39
N GLY A 27 -27.53 21.10 23.15
CA GLY A 27 -26.87 20.19 22.22
C GLY A 27 -25.61 20.73 21.55
N CYS A 28 -25.31 22.03 21.72
CA CYS A 28 -24.03 22.62 21.33
C CYS A 28 -23.16 22.82 22.56
N GLN A 29 -22.86 21.73 23.29
CA GLN A 29 -21.59 21.72 24.00
C GLN A 29 -20.51 21.80 22.93
N SER A 30 -19.71 22.86 22.98
CA SER A 30 -18.40 22.86 22.36
C SER A 30 -17.72 21.58 22.82
N VAL A 31 -17.56 20.61 21.90
CA VAL A 31 -16.60 19.53 22.09
C VAL A 31 -15.34 20.24 22.57
N PRO A 32 -14.82 19.94 23.78
CA PRO A 32 -13.59 20.57 24.23
C PRO A 32 -12.63 20.31 23.10
N ASN A 33 -12.21 21.37 22.40
CA ASN A 33 -11.16 21.24 21.44
C ASN A 33 -10.03 20.60 22.24
N PRO A 34 -9.63 19.35 21.96
CA PRO A 34 -8.38 18.91 22.49
C PRO A 34 -7.38 19.73 21.68
N GLY A 35 -7.13 20.96 22.12
CA GLY A 35 -5.93 21.71 21.78
C GLY A 35 -4.67 20.91 22.17
N ALA A 36 -4.84 19.79 22.87
CA ALA A 36 -4.02 18.61 22.68
C ALA A 36 -4.23 18.04 21.26
N GLY A 37 -3.69 18.74 20.24
CA GLY A 37 -3.45 18.13 18.94
C GLY A 37 -2.81 16.76 19.16
N TYR A 38 -3.17 15.77 18.35
CA TYR A 38 -2.75 14.37 18.49
C TYR A 38 -1.32 14.28 19.01
N ARG A 39 -1.17 13.97 20.30
CA ARG A 39 0.13 13.94 20.96
C ARG A 39 0.79 12.66 20.48
N ARG A 40 1.51 12.76 19.36
CA ARG A 40 2.25 11.64 18.78
C ARG A 40 3.04 10.98 19.91
N PRO A 41 2.77 9.71 20.25
CA PRO A 41 3.32 9.07 21.45
C PRO A 41 4.86 9.05 21.50
N TYR A 42 5.51 9.33 20.36
CA TYR A 42 6.96 9.31 20.19
C TYR A 42 7.56 10.62 19.64
N SER A 43 6.89 11.77 19.81
CA SER A 43 7.37 13.06 19.27
C SER A 43 8.66 13.54 19.95
N ARG A 44 9.82 13.13 19.43
CA ARG A 44 11.02 13.97 19.43
C ARG A 44 10.62 15.33 18.82
N LYS A 45 11.12 16.45 19.38
CA LYS A 45 10.87 17.85 18.96
C LYS A 45 10.45 17.97 17.47
N PRO A 46 9.43 18.77 17.12
CA PRO A 46 8.96 18.89 15.73
C PRO A 46 10.16 19.11 14.81
N TRP A 47 10.30 18.23 13.83
CA TRP A 47 11.43 18.27 12.90
C TRP A 47 11.38 19.62 12.17
N VAL A 48 12.54 20.24 11.99
CA VAL A 48 12.63 21.49 11.21
C VAL A 48 12.13 21.19 9.80
N ALA A 49 11.22 22.01 9.28
CA ALA A 49 10.72 21.84 7.91
C ALA A 49 11.91 21.89 6.93
N PRO A 50 12.04 20.91 6.00
CA PRO A 50 13.12 20.93 5.03
C PRO A 50 13.01 22.18 4.14
N ARG A 51 14.15 22.82 3.86
CA ARG A 51 14.21 23.95 2.90
C ARG A 51 14.14 23.40 1.48
N VAL A 52 12.95 23.45 0.88
CA VAL A 52 12.72 23.04 -0.50
C VAL A 52 13.00 24.22 -1.44
N SER A 53 13.99 24.09 -2.33
CA SER A 53 14.29 25.04 -3.41
C SER A 53 14.69 24.25 -4.66
N MET A 54 14.37 24.78 -5.85
CA MET A 54 14.87 24.23 -7.12
C MET A 54 16.39 24.29 -7.21
N ASP A 55 17.03 25.26 -6.54
CA ASP A 55 18.49 25.36 -6.47
C ASP A 55 19.12 24.18 -5.70
N ASN A 56 18.33 23.41 -4.93
CA ASN A 56 18.78 22.25 -4.16
C ASN A 56 18.50 20.92 -4.88
N VAL A 57 18.13 20.92 -6.17
CA VAL A 57 17.95 19.67 -6.95
C VAL A 57 19.31 19.02 -7.22
N ILE A 58 19.52 17.84 -6.63
CA ILE A 58 20.79 17.09 -6.74
C ILE A 58 20.84 16.25 -8.02
N ARG A 59 19.67 15.76 -8.49
CA ARG A 59 19.57 14.90 -9.67
C ARG A 59 18.13 14.85 -10.20
N GLU A 60 18.01 14.75 -11.51
CA GLU A 60 16.76 14.42 -12.20
C GLU A 60 16.89 13.03 -12.85
N ILE A 61 15.88 12.17 -12.63
CA ILE A 61 15.81 10.83 -13.22
C ILE A 61 14.40 10.60 -13.72
N VAL A 62 14.30 10.11 -14.96
CA VAL A 62 13.03 9.70 -15.56
C VAL A 62 12.98 8.17 -15.61
N GLY A 63 11.89 7.61 -15.08
CA GLY A 63 11.60 6.18 -15.15
C GLY A 63 10.25 5.93 -15.82
N HIS A 64 10.18 4.92 -16.69
CA HIS A 64 8.93 4.47 -17.28
C HIS A 64 8.23 3.49 -16.35
N ARG A 65 6.96 3.75 -16.03
CA ARG A 65 6.10 2.79 -15.34
C ARG A 65 5.62 1.75 -16.36
N PRO A 66 5.97 0.45 -16.20
CA PRO A 66 5.54 -0.60 -17.13
C PRO A 66 4.08 -0.97 -16.86
N TYR A 67 3.16 -0.05 -17.13
CA TYR A 67 1.73 -0.23 -16.88
C TYR A 67 1.08 -1.14 -17.93
N ARG A 68 0.16 -1.99 -17.48
CA ARG A 68 -0.69 -2.79 -18.36
C ARG A 68 -2.15 -2.62 -17.92
N PRO A 69 -3.09 -2.29 -18.82
CA PRO A 69 -4.50 -2.12 -18.44
C PRO A 69 -5.11 -3.39 -17.85
N SER A 70 -4.74 -4.56 -18.36
CA SER A 70 -5.19 -5.86 -17.84
C SER A 70 -4.51 -6.28 -16.52
N GLY A 71 -3.52 -5.50 -16.04
CA GLY A 71 -2.70 -5.85 -14.89
C GLY A 71 -1.38 -6.56 -15.23
N PHE A 72 -0.59 -6.83 -14.19
CA PHE A 72 0.70 -7.52 -14.29
C PHE A 72 0.51 -8.98 -14.76
N VAL A 73 1.57 -9.54 -15.34
CA VAL A 73 1.64 -10.94 -15.77
C VAL A 73 2.61 -11.67 -14.85
N VAL A 74 2.11 -12.70 -14.17
CA VAL A 74 2.90 -13.76 -13.57
C VAL A 74 2.41 -15.08 -14.12
N LYS A 75 3.27 -15.78 -14.89
CA LYS A 75 2.90 -17.00 -15.62
C LYS A 75 4.15 -17.76 -16.07
N GLY A 76 4.18 -19.08 -15.87
CA GLY A 76 5.12 -19.98 -16.55
C GLY A 76 4.71 -20.27 -17.99
N GLU A 77 5.69 -20.28 -18.89
CA GLU A 77 5.55 -20.67 -20.29
C GLU A 77 6.73 -21.56 -20.68
N GLN A 78 6.43 -22.72 -21.26
CA GLN A 78 7.48 -23.60 -21.77
C GLN A 78 8.00 -23.06 -23.10
N PHE A 79 9.30 -22.81 -23.16
CA PHE A 79 10.00 -22.40 -24.37
C PHE A 79 11.14 -23.38 -24.62
N ASP A 80 10.90 -24.31 -25.56
CA ASP A 80 11.75 -25.48 -25.82
C ASP A 80 12.05 -26.25 -24.51
N GLU A 81 13.33 -26.41 -24.16
CA GLU A 81 13.77 -27.12 -22.96
C GLU A 81 13.76 -26.25 -21.69
N LYS A 82 13.33 -24.97 -21.79
CA LYS A 82 13.38 -24.01 -20.68
C LYS A 82 12.00 -23.55 -20.27
N LEU A 83 11.78 -23.49 -18.96
CA LEU A 83 10.65 -22.76 -18.41
C LEU A 83 10.99 -21.27 -18.36
N VAL A 84 10.19 -20.45 -19.05
CA VAL A 84 10.23 -18.99 -18.94
C VAL A 84 9.12 -18.55 -18.00
N VAL A 85 9.48 -18.00 -16.85
CA VAL A 85 8.51 -17.41 -15.92
C VAL A 85 8.44 -15.91 -16.15
N HIS A 86 7.30 -15.46 -16.64
CA HIS A 86 6.97 -14.04 -16.78
C HIS A 86 6.68 -13.43 -15.41
N ASN A 87 7.21 -12.24 -15.14
CA ASN A 87 6.91 -11.43 -13.95
C ASN A 87 7.08 -9.94 -14.28
N TYR A 88 6.10 -9.35 -14.99
CA TYR A 88 6.20 -7.98 -15.51
C TYR A 88 4.85 -7.24 -15.53
N GLY A 89 4.87 -5.93 -15.75
CA GLY A 89 3.64 -5.15 -15.99
C GLY A 89 3.03 -4.49 -14.75
N HIS A 90 3.83 -4.24 -13.71
CA HIS A 90 3.34 -3.75 -12.40
C HIS A 90 3.03 -2.26 -12.33
N GLY A 91 3.19 -1.49 -13.42
CA GLY A 91 2.96 -0.05 -13.42
C GLY A 91 3.75 0.66 -12.31
N GLY A 92 3.05 1.44 -11.48
CA GLY A 92 3.64 2.12 -10.31
C GLY A 92 3.81 1.24 -9.07
N GLY A 93 3.26 0.02 -9.04
CA GLY A 93 3.22 -0.82 -7.83
C GLY A 93 4.38 -1.78 -7.67
N GLY A 94 5.48 -1.62 -8.41
CA GLY A 94 6.61 -2.54 -8.39
C GLY A 94 7.17 -2.78 -6.99
N ILE A 95 7.37 -1.73 -6.18
CA ILE A 95 7.84 -1.89 -4.80
C ILE A 95 6.79 -2.58 -3.94
N SER A 96 5.56 -2.04 -3.90
CA SER A 96 4.42 -2.58 -3.14
C SER A 96 4.18 -4.08 -3.35
N LEU A 97 4.32 -4.55 -4.60
CA LEU A 97 3.98 -5.93 -4.99
C LEU A 97 5.19 -6.85 -5.11
N SER A 98 6.42 -6.34 -5.01
CA SER A 98 7.66 -7.05 -5.34
C SER A 98 7.75 -8.46 -4.75
N TRP A 99 7.70 -8.58 -3.42
CA TRP A 99 7.76 -9.87 -2.72
C TRP A 99 6.61 -10.81 -3.07
N GLY A 100 5.39 -10.27 -3.16
CA GLY A 100 4.20 -11.07 -3.48
C GLY A 100 4.21 -11.61 -4.90
N SER A 101 4.44 -10.73 -5.88
CA SER A 101 4.54 -11.11 -7.30
C SER A 101 5.70 -12.07 -7.53
N SER A 102 6.83 -11.84 -6.87
CA SER A 102 7.99 -12.73 -6.96
C SER A 102 7.72 -14.09 -6.34
N ALA A 103 7.00 -14.17 -5.23
CA ALA A 103 6.59 -15.44 -4.64
C ALA A 103 5.65 -16.22 -5.57
N LEU A 104 4.73 -15.53 -6.26
CA LEU A 104 3.91 -16.15 -7.30
C LEU A 104 4.76 -16.66 -8.47
N ALA A 105 5.78 -15.92 -8.88
CA ALA A 105 6.70 -16.36 -9.94
C ALA A 105 7.52 -17.59 -9.53
N VAL A 106 8.06 -17.61 -8.32
CA VAL A 106 8.78 -18.80 -7.80
C VAL A 106 7.85 -20.02 -7.71
N ARG A 107 6.56 -19.81 -7.41
CA ARG A 107 5.58 -20.90 -7.39
C ARG A 107 5.41 -21.59 -8.75
N GLU A 108 5.70 -20.92 -9.86
CA GLU A 108 5.66 -21.54 -11.19
C GLU A 108 6.76 -22.59 -11.39
N THR A 109 7.78 -22.63 -10.51
CA THR A 109 8.84 -23.63 -10.55
C THR A 109 8.54 -24.85 -9.66
N LEU A 110 7.33 -24.96 -9.09
CA LEU A 110 6.95 -26.10 -8.26
C LEU A 110 7.03 -27.41 -9.05
N GLY A 111 7.59 -28.45 -8.42
CA GLY A 111 7.80 -29.75 -9.06
C GLY A 111 9.10 -29.86 -9.87
N MET A 112 9.84 -28.76 -10.05
CA MET A 112 11.19 -28.80 -10.63
C MET A 112 12.24 -29.07 -9.55
N THR A 113 13.31 -29.77 -9.91
CA THR A 113 14.51 -29.87 -9.08
C THR A 113 15.32 -28.57 -9.21
N PRO A 114 15.65 -27.87 -8.10
CA PRO A 114 16.47 -26.67 -8.16
C PRO A 114 17.81 -26.91 -8.87
N ALA A 115 18.15 -26.00 -9.77
CA ALA A 115 19.38 -26.02 -10.54
C ALA A 115 19.80 -24.57 -10.83
N LYS A 116 20.36 -24.32 -12.01
CA LYS A 116 20.71 -22.96 -12.46
C LYS A 116 19.48 -22.22 -12.96
N VAL A 117 19.31 -20.98 -12.52
CA VAL A 117 18.24 -20.09 -12.99
C VAL A 117 18.79 -18.72 -13.36
N ALA A 118 18.30 -18.19 -14.48
CA ALA A 118 18.61 -16.84 -14.93
C ALA A 118 17.46 -15.90 -14.54
N VAL A 119 17.79 -14.81 -13.86
CA VAL A 119 16.85 -13.72 -13.58
C VAL A 119 17.21 -12.53 -14.45
N ILE A 120 16.25 -12.04 -15.23
CA ILE A 120 16.47 -10.91 -16.14
C ILE A 120 16.03 -9.61 -15.47
N GLY A 121 16.98 -8.71 -15.26
CA GLY A 121 16.80 -7.39 -14.65
C GLY A 121 17.21 -7.31 -13.18
N GLY A 122 17.99 -6.27 -12.83
CA GLY A 122 18.45 -5.98 -11.47
C GLY A 122 17.58 -4.96 -10.72
N GLY A 123 16.33 -4.77 -11.15
CA GLY A 123 15.36 -3.92 -10.45
C GLY A 123 14.66 -4.66 -9.31
N VAL A 124 13.73 -3.99 -8.62
CA VAL A 124 13.08 -4.54 -7.42
C VAL A 124 12.48 -5.94 -7.64
N MET A 125 11.78 -6.18 -8.75
CA MET A 125 11.20 -7.50 -9.08
C MET A 125 12.28 -8.57 -9.26
N GLY A 126 13.35 -8.26 -10.00
CA GLY A 126 14.43 -9.21 -10.23
C GLY A 126 15.19 -9.55 -8.95
N LEU A 127 15.46 -8.55 -8.10
CA LEU A 127 16.14 -8.78 -6.82
C LEU A 127 15.28 -9.59 -5.84
N THR A 128 13.98 -9.32 -5.74
CA THR A 128 13.08 -10.12 -4.90
C THR A 128 12.87 -11.53 -5.44
N SER A 129 12.74 -11.70 -6.76
CA SER A 129 12.69 -13.03 -7.39
C SER A 129 13.98 -13.81 -7.16
N ALA A 130 15.14 -13.18 -7.36
CA ALA A 130 16.43 -13.81 -7.12
C ALA A 130 16.57 -14.26 -5.66
N ARG A 131 16.17 -13.42 -4.70
CA ARG A 131 16.26 -13.77 -3.29
C ARG A 131 15.37 -14.96 -2.93
N LEU A 132 14.13 -14.99 -3.42
CA LEU A 132 13.20 -16.09 -3.15
C LEU A 132 13.59 -17.38 -3.87
N LEU A 133 14.17 -17.29 -5.08
CA LEU A 133 14.75 -18.45 -5.77
C LEU A 133 15.96 -19.02 -4.99
N GLN A 134 16.80 -18.16 -4.44
CA GLN A 134 17.89 -18.60 -3.56
C GLN A 134 17.36 -19.31 -2.30
N ASP A 135 16.30 -18.79 -1.67
CA ASP A 135 15.64 -19.47 -0.53
C ASP A 135 15.07 -20.84 -0.92
N ALA A 136 14.61 -20.99 -2.16
CA ALA A 136 14.15 -22.25 -2.71
C ALA A 136 15.28 -23.17 -3.22
N GLY A 137 16.55 -22.81 -2.99
CA GLY A 137 17.72 -23.65 -3.30
C GLY A 137 18.26 -23.54 -4.73
N TRP A 138 17.84 -22.53 -5.50
CA TRP A 138 18.33 -22.34 -6.87
C TRP A 138 19.68 -21.61 -6.92
N GLU A 139 20.51 -21.99 -7.89
CA GLU A 139 21.74 -21.26 -8.24
C GLU A 139 21.38 -20.09 -9.17
N VAL A 140 21.21 -18.91 -8.58
CA VAL A 140 20.69 -17.73 -9.29
C VAL A 140 21.82 -16.92 -9.94
N THR A 141 21.67 -16.63 -11.24
CA THR A 141 22.46 -15.61 -11.95
C THR A 141 21.54 -14.47 -12.40
N ILE A 142 21.87 -13.23 -12.01
CA ILE A 142 21.12 -12.04 -12.44
C ILE A 142 21.80 -11.44 -13.66
N TYR A 143 21.07 -11.35 -14.76
CA TYR A 143 21.48 -10.65 -15.96
C TYR A 143 20.88 -9.26 -15.95
N THR A 144 21.72 -8.24 -15.85
CA THR A 144 21.28 -6.84 -15.88
C THR A 144 22.29 -5.98 -16.61
N ARG A 145 21.79 -4.94 -17.31
CA ARG A 145 22.63 -3.98 -18.02
C ARG A 145 23.47 -3.15 -17.04
N ASP A 146 22.88 -2.76 -15.92
CA ASP A 146 23.45 -1.83 -14.96
C ASP A 146 23.36 -2.42 -13.54
N MET A 147 24.42 -2.29 -12.74
CA MET A 147 24.41 -2.74 -11.35
C MET A 147 23.35 -2.00 -10.53
N ALA A 148 22.77 -2.66 -9.52
CA ALA A 148 21.62 -2.15 -8.76
C ALA A 148 21.71 -0.66 -8.39
N ARG A 149 22.85 -0.20 -7.84
CA ARG A 149 23.10 1.21 -7.43
C ARG A 149 23.01 2.25 -8.56
N HIS A 150 23.07 1.81 -9.80
CA HIS A 150 23.05 2.63 -11.01
C HIS A 150 21.73 2.51 -11.79
N THR A 151 20.78 1.72 -11.29
CA THR A 151 19.46 1.57 -11.91
C THR A 151 18.51 2.68 -11.48
N THR A 152 17.58 3.06 -12.34
CA THR A 152 16.45 3.94 -11.96
C THR A 152 15.62 3.34 -10.83
N SER A 153 15.50 2.00 -10.78
CA SER A 153 14.80 1.27 -9.73
C SER A 153 15.39 1.48 -8.33
N SER A 154 16.68 1.81 -8.21
CA SER A 154 17.33 2.01 -6.90
C SER A 154 16.97 3.32 -6.20
N VAL A 155 16.46 4.27 -6.97
CA VAL A 155 16.13 5.63 -6.52
C VAL A 155 14.69 6.02 -6.86
N ALA A 156 13.94 5.10 -7.48
CA ALA A 156 12.53 5.27 -7.77
C ALA A 156 11.75 5.41 -6.47
N GLY A 157 10.87 6.41 -6.40
CA GLY A 157 9.93 6.54 -5.30
C GLY A 157 9.02 5.31 -5.23
N GLY A 158 9.03 4.63 -4.09
CA GLY A 158 8.08 3.56 -3.79
C GLY A 158 6.79 4.13 -3.24
N GLU A 159 5.67 3.76 -3.85
CA GLU A 159 4.35 4.01 -3.29
C GLU A 159 3.88 2.76 -2.55
N TRP A 160 3.23 2.97 -1.41
CA TRP A 160 2.49 1.96 -0.67
C TRP A 160 1.01 2.06 -1.01
N GLY A 161 0.59 1.33 -2.06
CA GLY A 161 -0.78 1.43 -2.56
C GLY A 161 -0.98 0.78 -3.93
N PRO A 162 -1.12 -0.55 -4.04
CA PRO A 162 -1.26 -1.23 -5.33
C PRO A 162 -2.66 -1.08 -5.98
N TYR A 163 -3.43 -0.04 -5.66
CA TYR A 163 -4.82 0.09 -6.13
C TYR A 163 -4.95 0.60 -7.58
N SER A 164 -3.93 1.29 -8.11
CA SER A 164 -3.95 1.96 -9.42
C SER A 164 -3.10 1.25 -10.50
N VAL A 165 -2.71 -0.01 -10.28
CA VAL A 165 -1.78 -0.73 -11.16
C VAL A 165 -2.45 -1.50 -12.32
N HIS A 166 -3.75 -1.33 -12.48
CA HIS A 166 -4.56 -1.95 -13.54
C HIS A 166 -5.78 -1.08 -13.84
N ASP A 167 -6.45 -1.32 -14.95
CA ASP A 167 -7.75 -0.71 -15.25
C ASP A 167 -8.87 -1.61 -14.70
N PRO A 168 -9.69 -1.14 -13.74
CA PRO A 168 -10.77 -1.94 -13.17
C PRO A 168 -11.84 -2.38 -14.17
N SER A 169 -11.96 -1.68 -15.31
CA SER A 169 -12.91 -1.99 -16.40
C SER A 169 -12.38 -3.04 -17.37
N ILE A 170 -11.06 -3.24 -17.46
CA ILE A 170 -10.41 -4.20 -18.36
C ILE A 170 -9.96 -5.47 -17.62
N SER A 171 -9.48 -5.32 -16.38
CA SER A 171 -8.97 -6.43 -15.58
C SER A 171 -10.04 -7.45 -15.20
N THR A 172 -9.65 -8.72 -15.24
CA THR A 172 -10.53 -9.83 -14.91
C THR A 172 -10.69 -10.02 -13.39
N HIS A 173 -11.67 -10.82 -12.97
CA HIS A 173 -11.87 -11.13 -11.55
C HIS A 173 -10.71 -11.99 -10.99
N GLU A 174 -10.15 -12.85 -11.82
CA GLU A 174 -8.99 -13.69 -11.50
C GLU A 174 -7.77 -12.81 -11.22
N PHE A 175 -7.50 -11.82 -12.09
CA PHE A 175 -6.42 -10.87 -11.86
C PHE A 175 -6.63 -10.08 -10.56
N LYS A 176 -7.87 -9.59 -10.30
CA LYS A 176 -8.20 -8.86 -9.06
C LYS A 176 -7.96 -9.73 -7.82
N SER A 177 -8.21 -11.02 -7.90
CA SER A 177 -7.89 -11.97 -6.83
C SER A 177 -6.38 -12.20 -6.68
N GLN A 178 -5.67 -12.32 -7.81
CA GLN A 178 -4.22 -12.49 -7.85
C GLN A 178 -3.48 -11.30 -7.23
N ILE A 179 -3.85 -10.07 -7.58
CA ILE A 179 -3.23 -8.86 -7.01
C ILE A 179 -3.50 -8.73 -5.52
N GLN A 180 -4.70 -9.04 -5.04
CA GLN A 180 -4.99 -9.03 -3.60
C GLN A 180 -4.15 -10.06 -2.86
N PHE A 181 -3.98 -11.26 -3.42
CA PHE A 181 -3.16 -12.29 -2.82
C PHE A 181 -1.67 -11.91 -2.82
N ALA A 182 -1.15 -11.40 -3.93
CA ALA A 182 0.21 -10.86 -4.00
C ALA A 182 0.42 -9.72 -2.98
N ALA A 183 -0.53 -8.79 -2.86
CA ALA A 183 -0.46 -7.69 -1.89
C ALA A 183 -0.41 -8.19 -0.45
N ARG A 184 -1.18 -9.24 -0.09
CA ARG A 184 -1.11 -9.86 1.25
C ARG A 184 0.26 -10.47 1.55
N ILE A 185 0.83 -11.21 0.59
CA ILE A 185 2.18 -11.78 0.73
C ILE A 185 3.21 -10.67 0.88
N ALA A 186 3.14 -9.65 0.03
CA ALA A 186 4.08 -8.54 0.07
C ALA A 186 3.99 -7.77 1.40
N HIS A 187 2.78 -7.46 1.86
CA HIS A 187 2.56 -6.83 3.16
C HIS A 187 3.22 -7.63 4.28
N HIS A 188 2.96 -8.93 4.36
CA HIS A 188 3.58 -9.80 5.35
C HIS A 188 5.11 -9.79 5.26
N ALA A 189 5.68 -9.95 4.07
CA ALA A 189 7.13 -9.93 3.86
C ALA A 189 7.76 -8.60 4.33
N PHE A 190 7.16 -7.47 4.00
CA PHE A 190 7.69 -6.18 4.42
C PHE A 190 7.54 -5.93 5.92
N THR A 191 6.47 -6.40 6.56
CA THR A 191 6.32 -6.30 8.02
C THR A 191 7.36 -7.13 8.78
N THR A 192 7.82 -8.25 8.22
CA THR A 192 8.85 -9.08 8.86
C THR A 192 10.27 -8.57 8.60
N LEU A 193 10.49 -7.79 7.54
CA LEU A 193 11.80 -7.17 7.24
C LEU A 193 12.18 -6.03 8.19
N GLY A 194 11.22 -5.44 8.90
CA GLY A 194 11.47 -4.37 9.87
C GLY A 194 12.36 -4.78 11.05
N GLY A 195 12.50 -6.08 11.31
CA GLY A 195 13.18 -6.57 12.53
C GLY A 195 12.41 -6.22 13.81
N THR A 196 12.95 -6.57 14.97
CA THR A 196 12.31 -6.32 16.28
C THR A 196 12.31 -4.85 16.70
N ASP A 197 13.14 -4.04 16.06
CA ASP A 197 13.37 -2.64 16.47
C ASP A 197 12.35 -1.67 15.86
N TYR A 198 11.56 -2.15 14.90
CA TYR A 198 10.56 -1.38 14.17
C TYR A 198 9.22 -2.16 14.16
N GLY A 199 8.58 -2.26 15.33
CA GLY A 199 7.27 -2.89 15.54
C GLY A 199 6.62 -2.47 16.84
#